data_AF-A0A3N5V4A5-F1
#
_entry.id   AF-A0A3N5V4A5-F1
#
_cell.length_a   1.000
_cell.length_b   1.000
_cell.length_c   1.000
_cell.angle_alpha   90.00
_cell.angle_beta   90.00
_cell.angle_gamma   90.00
#
_symmetry.space_group_name_H-M   'P 1'
#
loop_
_entity.id
_entity.type
_entity.pdbx_description
1 polymer ?
#
loop_
_entity_poly.entity_id
_entity_poly.type
_entity_poly.pdbx_seq_one_letter_code
_entity_poly.pdbx_strand_id
1 'polypeptide(L)'
;MESTILSMSLTILLFFGYGLGLNLSNGQESDAEERNLGEIITEIRSLLNQTIIEYQNKNSSGASALVEEAYLENYEFMEAPLAEQNETLMEQTEVMLREQLRDLVKSDSVEADLQALLQKINSNLDQADQLLTNQTETN
;
A
#
# COMPACT_ATOMS: atom_id res chain seq x y z
N MET A 1 4.63 38.79 -47.75
CA MET A 1 5.40 37.70 -47.11
C MET A 1 5.02 37.71 -45.65
N GLU A 2 4.03 36.92 -45.27
CA GLU A 2 3.69 36.68 -43.87
C GLU A 2 3.71 35.17 -43.66
N SER A 3 4.62 34.71 -42.81
CA SER A 3 4.78 33.29 -42.48
C SER A 3 4.06 33.05 -41.17
N THR A 4 2.94 32.32 -41.22
CA THR A 4 2.18 31.89 -40.04
C THR A 4 2.78 30.58 -39.54
N ILE A 5 3.23 30.56 -38.29
CA ILE A 5 3.83 29.39 -37.64
C ILE A 5 2.71 28.45 -37.19
N LEU A 6 2.75 27.22 -37.71
CA LEU A 6 1.82 26.14 -37.40
C LEU A 6 2.19 25.51 -36.04
N SER A 7 1.33 25.67 -35.03
CA SER A 7 1.43 24.99 -33.74
C SER A 7 0.92 23.55 -33.89
N MET A 8 1.80 22.55 -33.71
CA MET A 8 1.42 21.13 -33.61
C MET A 8 1.12 20.80 -32.14
N SER A 9 -0.13 20.45 -31.85
CA SER A 9 -0.56 19.87 -30.58
C SER A 9 -0.24 18.37 -30.59
N LEU A 10 0.53 17.88 -29.61
CA LEU A 10 0.86 16.46 -29.44
C LEU A 10 0.11 15.92 -28.23
N THR A 11 -0.90 15.09 -28.47
CA THR A 11 -1.66 14.37 -27.44
C THR A 11 -0.89 13.12 -27.05
N ILE A 12 -0.42 13.02 -25.80
CA ILE A 12 0.19 11.79 -25.27
C ILE A 12 -0.83 11.06 -24.41
N LEU A 13 -1.17 9.84 -24.85
CA LEU A 13 -2.01 8.86 -24.17
C LEU A 13 -1.14 8.13 -23.14
N LEU A 14 -1.43 8.27 -21.85
CA LEU A 14 -0.72 7.54 -20.79
C LEU A 14 -1.28 6.11 -20.67
N PHE A 15 -0.48 5.13 -21.06
CA PHE A 15 -0.66 3.72 -20.71
C PHE A 15 -0.03 3.48 -19.33
N PHE A 16 -0.82 2.98 -18.38
CA PHE A 16 -0.31 2.36 -17.15
C PHE A 16 0.24 0.97 -17.48
N GLY A 17 1.43 0.65 -16.95
CA GLY A 17 1.88 -0.74 -16.77
C GLY A 17 3.16 -1.14 -17.51
N TYR A 18 4.08 -1.68 -16.70
CA TYR A 18 5.33 -2.40 -17.02
C TYR A 18 6.58 -1.57 -17.30
N GLY A 19 7.53 -1.69 -16.37
CA GLY A 19 8.87 -1.15 -16.49
C GLY A 19 9.67 -1.77 -17.63
N LEU A 20 10.41 -0.91 -18.31
CA LEU A 20 11.67 -1.17 -19.01
C LEU A 20 12.30 0.21 -19.27
N GLY A 21 13.49 0.45 -18.73
CA GLY A 21 14.12 1.77 -18.71
C GLY A 21 14.52 2.27 -20.10
N LEU A 22 14.21 3.54 -20.37
CA LEU A 22 14.86 4.36 -21.39
C LEU A 22 15.15 5.73 -20.76
N ASN A 23 16.44 6.08 -20.72
CA ASN A 23 16.94 7.38 -20.25
C ASN A 23 16.42 8.49 -21.18
N LEU A 24 15.56 9.36 -20.67
CA LEU A 24 15.28 10.65 -21.28
C LEU A 24 15.25 11.74 -20.20
N SER A 25 16.22 12.63 -20.33
CA SER A 25 16.43 13.84 -19.54
C SER A 25 15.18 14.73 -19.52
N ASN A 26 14.58 14.86 -18.34
CA ASN A 26 14.36 16.14 -17.66
C ASN A 26 13.73 15.83 -16.31
N GLY A 27 14.44 16.21 -15.24
CA GLY A 27 13.99 16.05 -13.87
C GLY A 27 12.63 16.68 -13.64
N GLN A 28 11.63 15.82 -13.56
CA GLN A 28 10.71 15.83 -12.44
C GLN A 28 10.87 14.45 -11.83
N GLU A 29 11.83 14.32 -10.92
CA GLU A 29 11.62 13.43 -9.78
C GLU A 29 10.25 13.81 -9.28
N SER A 30 9.28 12.90 -9.42
CA SER A 30 8.11 12.99 -8.57
C SER A 30 8.68 13.07 -7.17
N ASP A 31 8.50 14.21 -6.50
CA ASP A 31 8.50 14.25 -5.05
C ASP A 31 7.43 13.22 -4.65
N ALA A 32 7.84 11.95 -4.58
CA ALA A 32 7.14 10.95 -3.84
C ALA A 32 7.20 11.54 -2.44
N GLU A 33 6.10 12.16 -2.01
CA GLU A 33 5.99 12.65 -0.66
C GLU A 33 6.47 11.51 0.22
N GLU A 34 7.56 11.74 0.95
CA GLU A 34 8.10 10.79 1.90
C GLU A 34 7.03 10.68 3.00
N ARG A 35 6.05 9.80 2.77
CA ARG A 35 4.93 9.59 3.68
C ARG A 35 5.51 9.07 4.98
N ASN A 36 5.13 9.70 6.09
CA ASN A 36 5.61 9.28 7.39
C ASN A 36 5.19 7.83 7.65
N LEU A 37 6.16 6.96 7.96
CA LEU A 37 5.91 5.52 8.15
C LEU A 37 4.89 5.25 9.27
N GLY A 38 4.88 6.06 10.32
CA GLY A 38 3.88 5.97 11.40
C GLY A 38 2.47 6.37 10.94
N GLU A 39 2.35 7.35 10.05
CA GLU A 39 1.07 7.70 9.42
C GLU A 39 0.57 6.58 8.51
N ILE A 40 1.46 5.95 7.72
CA ILE A 40 1.11 4.79 6.89
C ILE A 40 0.57 3.65 7.76
N ILE A 41 1.26 3.30 8.85
CA ILE A 41 0.80 2.25 9.78
C ILE A 41 -0.57 2.58 10.35
N THR A 42 -0.79 3.85 10.73
CA THR A 42 -2.07 4.32 11.25
C THR A 42 -3.19 4.18 10.21
N GLU A 43 -2.91 4.51 8.95
CA GLU A 43 -3.86 4.37 7.85
C GLU A 43 -4.21 2.89 7.59
N ILE A 44 -3.20 2.00 7.56
CA ILE A 44 -3.44 0.55 7.43
C ILE A 44 -4.38 0.07 8.54
N ARG A 45 -4.12 0.42 9.81
CA ARG A 45 -5.00 0.04 10.94
C ARG A 45 -6.43 0.57 10.76
N SER A 46 -6.59 1.79 10.25
CA SER A 46 -7.90 2.36 9.93
C SER A 46 -8.65 1.54 8.88
N LEU A 47 -7.98 1.21 7.77
CA LEU A 47 -8.55 0.40 6.68
C LEU A 47 -8.90 -1.02 7.14
N LEU A 48 -8.09 -1.64 8.00
CA LEU A 48 -8.39 -2.95 8.60
C LEU A 48 -9.63 -2.91 9.50
N ASN A 49 -9.82 -1.84 10.26
CA ASN A 49 -11.03 -1.65 11.06
C ASN A 49 -12.27 -1.42 10.19
N GLN A 50 -12.13 -0.71 9.08
CA GLN A 50 -13.23 -0.55 8.12
C GLN A 50 -13.54 -1.88 7.40
N THR A 51 -12.52 -2.70 7.12
CA THR A 51 -12.66 -3.99 6.45
C THR A 51 -13.59 -4.91 7.24
N ILE A 52 -13.44 -5.00 8.56
CA ILE A 52 -14.34 -5.84 9.39
C ILE A 52 -15.78 -5.30 9.41
N ILE A 53 -15.96 -3.98 9.37
CA ILE A 53 -17.30 -3.36 9.29
C ILE A 53 -17.98 -3.73 7.97
N GLU A 54 -17.28 -3.58 6.84
CA GLU A 54 -17.83 -3.96 5.52
C GLU A 54 -18.10 -5.46 5.42
N TYR A 55 -17.23 -6.29 6.00
CA TYR A 55 -17.44 -7.73 6.07
C TYR A 55 -18.71 -8.10 6.86
N GLN A 56 -18.92 -7.48 8.02
CA GLN A 56 -20.13 -7.65 8.85
C GLN A 56 -21.39 -7.19 8.12
N ASN A 57 -21.28 -6.14 7.30
CA ASN A 57 -22.36 -5.65 6.44
C ASN A 57 -22.60 -6.53 5.19
N LYS A 58 -21.87 -7.64 5.03
CA LYS A 58 -21.90 -8.51 3.84
C LYS A 58 -21.53 -7.79 2.55
N ASN A 59 -20.79 -6.68 2.64
CA ASN A 59 -20.25 -5.95 1.50
C ASN A 59 -18.84 -6.45 1.16
N SER A 60 -18.76 -7.63 0.54
CA SER A 60 -17.48 -8.24 0.16
C SER A 60 -16.66 -7.37 -0.82
N SER A 61 -17.32 -6.60 -1.69
CA SER A 61 -16.63 -5.67 -2.59
C SER A 61 -15.97 -4.51 -1.85
N GLY A 62 -16.67 -3.92 -0.88
CA GLY A 62 -16.12 -2.86 -0.02
C GLY A 62 -14.97 -3.37 0.83
N ALA A 63 -15.14 -4.53 1.48
CA ALA A 63 -14.07 -5.16 2.26
C ALA A 63 -12.85 -5.48 1.39
N SER A 64 -13.05 -5.99 0.17
CA SER A 64 -11.94 -6.28 -0.75
C SER A 64 -11.17 -5.02 -1.17
N ALA A 65 -11.89 -3.91 -1.46
CA ALA A 65 -11.25 -2.66 -1.85
C ALA A 65 -10.41 -2.07 -0.71
N LEU A 66 -10.90 -2.11 0.53
CA LEU A 66 -10.17 -1.64 1.71
C LEU A 66 -8.90 -2.47 1.97
N VAL A 67 -8.95 -3.79 1.76
CA VAL A 67 -7.76 -4.66 1.88
C VAL A 67 -6.73 -4.37 0.79
N GLU A 68 -7.19 -4.12 -0.44
CA GLU A 68 -6.33 -3.76 -1.57
C GLU A 68 -5.64 -2.40 -1.33
N GLU A 69 -6.38 -1.41 -0.83
CA GLU A 69 -5.85 -0.10 -0.45
C GLU A 69 -4.87 -0.19 0.72
N ALA A 70 -5.16 -1.02 1.73
CA ALA A 70 -4.25 -1.25 2.86
C ALA A 70 -2.91 -1.83 2.40
N TYR A 71 -2.91 -2.62 1.32
CA TYR A 71 -1.70 -3.20 0.76
C TYR A 71 -1.01 -2.26 -0.25
N LEU A 72 -1.63 -1.99 -1.41
CA LEU A 72 -1.02 -1.30 -2.54
C LEU A 72 -0.72 0.18 -2.24
N GLU A 73 -1.65 0.87 -1.58
CA GLU A 73 -1.53 2.32 -1.37
C GLU A 73 -0.82 2.66 -0.05
N ASN A 74 -0.47 1.64 0.74
CA ASN A 74 0.09 1.83 2.08
C ASN A 74 1.22 0.83 2.40
N TYR A 75 0.94 -0.45 2.61
CA TYR A 75 1.97 -1.40 3.08
C TYR A 75 3.17 -1.54 2.13
N GLU A 76 2.96 -1.46 0.81
CA GLU A 76 4.05 -1.52 -0.19
C GLU A 76 5.15 -0.47 0.06
N PHE A 77 4.77 0.73 0.52
CA PHE A 77 5.72 1.81 0.85
C PHE A 77 6.60 1.49 2.08
N MET A 78 6.18 0.54 2.91
CA MET A 78 6.91 0.12 4.10
C MET A 78 7.82 -1.09 3.85
N GLU A 79 7.64 -1.83 2.75
CA GLU A 79 8.32 -3.11 2.55
C GLU A 79 9.85 -2.95 2.56
N ALA A 80 10.38 -2.00 1.79
CA ALA A 80 11.82 -1.75 1.73
C ALA A 80 12.41 -1.36 3.10
N PRO A 81 11.95 -0.29 3.79
CA PRO A 81 12.53 0.08 5.08
C PRO A 81 12.31 -0.99 6.16
N LEU A 82 11.21 -1.74 6.12
CA LEU A 82 10.98 -2.82 7.07
C LEU A 82 11.87 -4.03 6.78
N ALA A 83 12.10 -4.38 5.52
CA ALA A 83 12.97 -5.50 5.14
C ALA A 83 14.42 -5.28 5.56
N GLU A 84 14.91 -4.03 5.51
CA GLU A 84 16.22 -3.66 6.03
C GLU A 84 16.38 -3.94 7.53
N GLN A 85 15.27 -3.87 8.30
CA GLN A 85 15.28 -4.17 9.73
C GLN A 85 14.97 -5.65 10.02
N ASN A 86 13.99 -6.22 9.31
CA ASN A 86 13.47 -7.56 9.53
C ASN A 86 12.68 -8.06 8.30
N GLU A 87 13.38 -8.62 7.32
CA GLU A 87 12.81 -9.23 6.10
C GLU A 87 11.72 -10.26 6.40
N THR A 88 11.90 -11.13 7.41
CA THR A 88 10.90 -12.14 7.75
C THR A 88 9.59 -11.52 8.24
N LEU A 89 9.65 -10.46 9.06
CA LEU A 89 8.45 -9.76 9.51
C LEU A 89 7.75 -9.06 8.34
N MET A 90 8.52 -8.49 7.42
CA MET A 90 8.00 -7.89 6.19
C MET A 90 7.23 -8.92 5.36
N GLU A 91 7.87 -10.00 4.93
CA GLU A 91 7.26 -11.02 4.05
C GLU A 91 6.02 -11.66 4.70
N GLN A 92 6.09 -11.96 6.00
CA GLN A 92 4.95 -12.55 6.72
C GLN A 92 3.74 -11.63 6.72
N THR A 93 3.96 -10.31 6.87
CA THR A 93 2.88 -9.33 6.90
C THR A 93 2.34 -9.08 5.50
N GLU A 94 3.20 -9.03 4.48
CA GLU A 94 2.81 -8.98 3.06
C GLU A 94 1.87 -10.13 2.72
N VAL A 95 2.26 -11.38 3.00
CA VAL A 95 1.43 -12.56 2.72
C VAL A 95 0.10 -12.50 3.46
N MET A 96 0.10 -12.06 4.72
CA MET A 96 -1.14 -11.93 5.49
C MET A 96 -2.09 -10.88 4.89
N LEU A 97 -1.59 -9.71 4.48
CA LEU A 97 -2.39 -8.64 3.89
C LEU A 97 -2.81 -8.94 2.45
N ARG A 98 -1.83 -9.18 1.57
CA ARG A 98 -2.02 -9.28 0.11
C ARG A 98 -2.76 -10.54 -0.30
N GLU A 99 -2.52 -11.66 0.39
CA GLU A 99 -3.07 -12.96 0.02
C GLU A 99 -4.14 -13.42 0.99
N GLN A 100 -3.78 -13.67 2.26
CA GLN A 100 -4.68 -14.35 3.20
C GLN A 100 -5.91 -13.51 3.53
N LEU A 101 -5.73 -12.22 3.86
CA LEU A 101 -6.84 -11.35 4.23
C LEU A 101 -7.74 -11.09 3.02
N ARG A 102 -7.13 -10.83 1.85
CA ARG A 102 -7.85 -10.65 0.59
C ARG A 102 -8.71 -11.85 0.22
N ASP A 103 -8.18 -13.06 0.36
CA ASP A 103 -8.92 -14.28 0.04
C ASP A 103 -10.04 -14.52 1.07
N LEU A 104 -9.78 -14.22 2.35
CA LEU A 104 -10.75 -14.38 3.42
C LEU A 104 -11.96 -13.46 3.24
N VAL A 105 -11.77 -12.17 2.90
CA VAL A 105 -12.90 -11.23 2.69
C VAL A 105 -13.71 -11.49 1.42
N LYS A 106 -13.16 -12.27 0.47
CA LYS A 106 -13.85 -12.74 -0.75
C LYS A 106 -14.64 -14.03 -0.52
N SER A 107 -14.25 -14.81 0.49
CA SER A 107 -14.94 -16.04 0.89
C SER A 107 -16.05 -15.77 1.91
N ASP A 108 -17.01 -16.70 2.02
CA ASP A 108 -18.00 -16.69 3.12
C ASP A 108 -17.39 -17.38 4.37
N SER A 109 -16.23 -16.88 4.79
CA SER A 109 -15.50 -17.37 5.97
C SER A 109 -16.24 -17.02 7.27
N VAL A 110 -15.91 -17.70 8.37
CA VAL A 110 -16.45 -17.30 9.67
C VAL A 110 -15.75 -16.03 10.17
N GLU A 111 -16.51 -15.10 10.74
CA GLU A 111 -15.97 -13.82 11.23
C GLU A 111 -14.82 -13.97 12.23
N ALA A 112 -14.81 -15.07 13.00
CA ALA A 112 -13.73 -15.39 13.94
C ALA A 112 -12.37 -15.55 13.25
N ASP A 113 -12.34 -16.14 12.05
CA ASP A 113 -11.09 -16.32 11.30
C ASP A 113 -10.56 -14.96 10.78
N LEU A 114 -11.46 -14.09 10.33
CA LEU A 114 -11.12 -12.71 9.96
C LEU A 114 -10.52 -11.96 11.15
N GLN A 115 -11.19 -11.97 12.30
CA GLN A 115 -10.72 -11.28 13.50
C GLN A 115 -9.36 -11.80 13.97
N ALA A 116 -9.15 -13.13 13.93
CA ALA A 116 -7.88 -13.72 14.32
C ALA A 116 -6.74 -13.31 13.37
N LEU A 117 -6.99 -13.24 12.06
CA LEU A 117 -6.00 -12.77 11.09
C LEU A 117 -5.70 -11.27 11.27
N LEU A 118 -6.72 -10.44 11.45
CA LEU A 118 -6.55 -9.00 11.70
C LEU A 118 -5.73 -8.72 12.98
N GLN A 119 -5.92 -9.52 14.03
CA GLN A 119 -5.11 -9.41 15.25
C GLN A 119 -3.63 -9.73 14.99
N LYS A 120 -3.33 -10.74 14.18
CA LYS A 120 -1.95 -11.08 13.80
C LYS A 120 -1.31 -9.97 12.97
N ILE A 121 -2.03 -9.44 11.99
CA ILE A 121 -1.56 -8.32 11.16
C ILE A 121 -1.26 -7.11 12.05
N ASN A 122 -2.19 -6.73 12.94
CA ASN A 122 -1.96 -5.62 13.86
C ASN A 122 -0.74 -5.84 14.78
N SER A 123 -0.54 -7.07 15.27
CA SER A 123 0.64 -7.40 16.07
C SER A 123 1.95 -7.30 15.27
N ASN A 124 1.93 -7.60 13.98
CA ASN A 124 3.09 -7.39 13.11
C ASN A 124 3.32 -5.90 12.84
N LEU A 125 2.25 -5.12 12.63
CA LEU A 125 2.34 -3.67 12.48
C LEU A 125 2.88 -3.00 13.75
N ASP A 126 2.54 -3.48 14.94
CA ASP A 126 3.13 -3.01 16.20
C ASP A 126 4.65 -3.24 16.25
N GLN A 127 5.12 -4.40 15.77
CA GLN A 127 6.55 -4.70 15.69
C GLN A 127 7.25 -3.84 14.63
N ALA A 128 6.61 -3.66 13.46
CA ALA A 128 7.13 -2.80 12.40
C ALA A 128 7.27 -1.35 12.89
N ASP A 129 6.26 -0.82 13.59
CA ASP A 129 6.28 0.52 14.18
C ASP A 129 7.47 0.69 15.14
N GLN A 130 7.70 -0.28 16.04
CA GLN A 130 8.85 -0.25 16.95
C GLN A 130 10.19 -0.26 16.23
N LEU A 131 10.34 -1.07 15.18
CA LEU A 131 11.60 -1.16 14.43
C LEU A 131 11.91 0.12 13.64
N LEU A 132 10.86 0.75 13.09
CA LEU A 132 11.00 1.92 12.22
C LEU A 132 11.09 3.23 13.01
N THR A 133 10.42 3.34 14.17
CA THR A 133 10.49 4.54 15.03
C THR A 133 11.77 4.65 15.84
N ASN A 134 12.41 3.51 16.18
CA ASN A 134 13.71 3.51 16.88
C ASN A 134 14.85 4.14 16.06
N GLN A 135 14.68 4.35 14.75
CA GLN A 135 15.66 5.06 13.90
C GLN A 135 15.53 6.58 13.96
N THR A 136 14.35 7.11 14.26
CA THR A 136 14.10 8.57 14.32
C THR A 136 14.69 9.26 15.56
N GLU A 137 15.06 8.52 16.60
CA GLU A 137 15.61 9.08 17.85
C GLU A 137 17.15 9.08 17.92
N THR A 138 17.84 8.48 16.95
CA THR A 138 19.31 8.45 16.88
C THR A 138 19.83 9.41 15.81
N ASN A 139 19.76 10.73 16.07
CA ASN A 139 20.53 11.76 15.35
C ASN A 139 20.97 12.87 16.30
#